data_AF-A0A355A0K2-F1
#
_entry.id   AF-A0A355A0K2-F1
#
_cell.length_a   1.000
_cell.length_b   1.000
_cell.length_c   1.000
_cell.angle_alpha   90.00
_cell.angle_beta   90.00
_cell.angle_gamma   90.00
#
_symmetry.space_group_name_H-M   'P 1'
#
loop_
_entity.id
_entity.type
_entity.pdbx_description
1 polymer ?
#
loop_
_entity_poly.entity_id
_entity_poly.type
_entity_poly.pdbx_seq_one_letter_code
_entity_poly.pdbx_strand_id
1 'polypeptide(L)' 'NSNGVGTNEMAYGSPDGRRYPRSILRFNRDRGLHPTQKPVALFEYMIRTYTDPGELVLDNCMGSGTTGVACLRSGRRFMG' A
#
# COMPACT_ATOMS: atom_id res chain seq x y z
N ASN A 1 -35.74 -3.05 -15.85
CA ASN A 1 -35.14 -4.03 -16.78
C ASN A 1 -33.68 -4.21 -16.43
N SER A 2 -33.35 -5.06 -15.47
CA SER A 2 -33.37 -6.54 -15.48
C SER A 2 -31.98 -7.07 -15.79
N ASN A 3 -31.23 -7.38 -14.73
CA ASN A 3 -30.44 -8.59 -14.57
C ASN A 3 -29.94 -8.62 -13.12
N GLY A 4 -30.74 -9.24 -12.25
CA GLY A 4 -30.35 -9.55 -10.89
C GLY A 4 -29.38 -10.72 -10.87
N VAL A 5 -28.29 -10.56 -10.12
CA VAL A 5 -27.63 -11.67 -9.44
C VAL A 5 -27.30 -11.16 -8.04
N GLY A 6 -28.14 -11.51 -7.07
CA GLY A 6 -27.82 -11.33 -5.67
C GLY A 6 -26.68 -12.28 -5.30
N THR A 7 -25.55 -11.73 -4.88
CA THR A 7 -24.56 -12.46 -4.10
C THR A 7 -24.27 -11.66 -2.84
N ASN A 8 -24.92 -12.06 -1.74
CA ASN A 8 -24.56 -11.83 -0.35
C ASN A 8 -23.55 -10.69 -0.08
N GLU A 9 -24.07 -9.49 0.17
CA GLU A 9 -23.32 -8.35 0.71
C GLU A 9 -23.05 -8.50 2.22
N MET A 10 -22.53 -9.65 2.65
CA MET A 10 -22.16 -9.92 4.04
C MET A 10 -20.63 -10.03 4.17
N ALA A 11 -20.04 -8.93 4.64
CA ALA A 11 -18.86 -8.85 5.49
C ALA A 11 -17.56 -9.56 5.03
N TYR A 12 -16.78 -8.90 4.18
CA TYR A 12 -15.32 -9.02 4.15
C TYR A 12 -14.70 -7.63 4.38
N GLY A 13 -14.77 -7.16 5.61
CA GLY A 13 -14.17 -5.92 6.06
C GLY A 13 -13.66 -6.07 7.48
N SER A 14 -12.63 -5.30 7.81
CA SER A 14 -12.17 -5.11 9.17
C SER A 14 -13.32 -4.64 10.06
N PRO A 15 -13.34 -4.97 11.36
CA PRO A 15 -14.40 -4.56 12.30
C PRO A 15 -14.63 -3.03 12.36
N ASP A 16 -13.67 -2.25 11.89
CA ASP A 16 -13.68 -0.78 11.82
C ASP A 16 -14.29 -0.21 10.53
N GLY A 17 -14.90 -1.05 9.68
CA GLY A 17 -15.53 -0.65 8.42
C GLY A 17 -14.57 -0.49 7.24
N ARG A 18 -13.28 -0.82 7.40
CA ARG A 18 -12.32 -0.81 6.29
C ARG A 18 -12.46 -2.08 5.45
N ARG A 19 -12.48 -1.94 4.12
CA ARG A 19 -12.46 -3.10 3.21
C ARG A 19 -11.04 -3.66 3.13
N TYR A 20 -10.91 -4.99 3.16
CA TYR A 20 -9.63 -5.64 2.92
C TYR A 20 -9.13 -5.38 1.48
N PRO A 21 -7.80 -5.36 1.25
CA PRO A 21 -7.22 -5.23 -0.07
C PRO A 21 -7.78 -6.28 -1.04
N ARG A 22 -8.16 -5.87 -2.26
CA ARG A 22 -8.39 -6.84 -3.35
C ARG A 22 -7.05 -7.33 -3.89
N SER A 23 -7.06 -8.49 -4.53
CA SER A 23 -5.88 -9.10 -5.16
C SER A 23 -5.24 -8.27 -6.28
N ILE A 24 -5.89 -7.20 -6.76
CA ILE A 24 -5.36 -6.32 -7.81
C ILE A 24 -5.33 -4.88 -7.27
N LEU A 25 -4.12 -4.32 -7.20
CA LEU A 25 -3.88 -2.92 -6.86
C LEU A 25 -3.42 -2.15 -8.12
N ARG A 26 -3.97 -0.96 -8.34
CA ARG A 26 -3.66 -0.12 -9.51
C ARG A 26 -3.01 1.17 -9.05
N PHE A 27 -1.76 1.40 -9.48
CA PHE A 27 -1.00 2.62 -9.20
C PHE A 27 -0.31 3.11 -10.48
N ASN A 28 -0.24 4.43 -10.66
CA ASN A 28 0.52 5.03 -11.74
C ASN A 28 2.02 4.83 -11.51
N ARG A 29 2.81 4.73 -12.59
CA ARG A 29 4.27 4.65 -12.48
C ARG A 29 4.87 6.02 -12.20
N ASP A 30 5.75 6.10 -11.21
CA ASP A 30 6.59 7.27 -10.98
C ASP A 30 7.80 7.20 -11.92
N ARG A 31 8.21 8.35 -12.47
CA ARG A 31 9.46 8.49 -13.22
C ARG A 31 10.42 9.34 -12.40
N GLY A 32 11.56 8.79 -12.06
CA GLY A 32 12.64 9.49 -11.38
C GLY A 32 14.00 9.11 -11.95
N LEU A 33 15.07 9.35 -11.18
CA LEU A 33 16.45 9.09 -11.61
C LEU A 33 16.75 7.59 -11.77
N HIS A 34 16.07 6.72 -11.00
CA HIS A 34 16.30 5.29 -11.07
C HIS A 34 15.40 4.63 -12.13
N PRO A 35 15.95 3.78 -13.02
CA PRO A 35 15.19 3.21 -14.14
C PRO A 35 14.00 2.33 -13.72
N THR A 36 14.05 1.73 -12.52
CA THR A 36 13.01 0.84 -12.00
C THR A 36 12.32 1.39 -10.74
N GLN A 37 12.32 2.72 -10.57
CA GLN A 37 11.68 3.39 -9.44
C GLN A 37 10.22 2.95 -9.29
N LYS A 38 9.87 2.51 -8.08
CA LYS A 38 8.50 2.14 -7.75
C LYS A 38 7.72 3.38 -7.29
N PRO A 39 6.40 3.41 -7.50
CA PRO A 39 5.55 4.52 -7.08
C PRO A 39 5.53 4.67 -5.56
N VAL A 40 5.67 5.89 -5.05
CA VAL A 40 5.64 6.14 -3.59
C VAL A 40 4.29 5.76 -3.00
N ALA A 41 3.20 6.05 -3.71
CA ALA A 41 1.83 5.75 -3.26
C ALA A 41 1.59 4.25 -3.04
N LEU A 42 2.24 3.38 -3.82
CA LEU A 42 2.16 1.92 -3.64
C LEU A 42 2.77 1.51 -2.29
N PHE A 43 3.94 2.05 -1.96
CA PHE A 43 4.62 1.74 -0.70
C PHE A 43 3.92 2.36 0.50
N GLU A 44 3.39 3.58 0.39
CA GLU A 44 2.58 4.20 1.45
C GLU A 44 1.35 3.33 1.78
N TYR A 45 0.69 2.77 0.76
CA TYR A 45 -0.42 1.85 0.94
C TYR A 45 0.01 0.59 1.70
N MET A 46 1.09 -0.07 1.26
CA MET A 46 1.60 -1.29 1.90
C MET A 46 2.00 -1.04 3.35
N ILE A 47 2.79 0.00 3.62
CA ILE A 47 3.27 0.34 4.96
C ILE A 47 2.09 0.63 5.90
N ARG A 48 1.12 1.44 5.48
CA ARG A 48 -0.06 1.73 6.30
C ARG A 48 -0.95 0.52 6.56
N THR A 49 -0.91 -0.48 5.69
CA THR A 49 -1.74 -1.69 5.80
C THR A 49 -1.12 -2.72 6.75
N TYR A 50 0.21 -2.83 6.78
CA TYR A 50 0.92 -3.94 7.44
C TYR A 50 1.83 -3.53 8.60
N THR A 51 1.81 -2.26 8.99
CA THR A 51 2.59 -1.75 10.14
C THR A 51 1.79 -0.71 10.90
N ASP A 52 2.19 -0.44 12.13
CA ASP A 52 1.72 0.68 12.94
C ASP A 52 2.67 1.87 12.89
N PRO A 53 2.20 3.10 13.17
CA PRO A 53 3.08 4.27 13.31
C PRO A 53 4.20 4.02 14.34
N GLY A 54 5.41 4.45 14.03
CA GLY A 54 6.60 4.29 14.87
C GLY A 54 7.37 2.98 14.65
N GLU A 55 6.78 1.98 14.01
CA GLU A 55 7.45 0.71 13.71
C GLU A 55 8.60 0.88 12.69
N LEU A 56 9.51 -0.08 12.67
CA LEU A 56 10.66 -0.11 11.76
C LEU A 56 10.35 -0.96 10.52
N VAL A 57 10.53 -0.36 9.34
CA VAL A 57 10.42 -1.03 8.04
C VAL A 57 11.83 -1.23 7.47
N LEU A 58 12.14 -2.48 7.08
CA LEU A 58 13.37 -2.85 6.39
C LEU A 58 13.12 -3.08 4.90
N ASP A 59 13.93 -2.49 4.03
CA ASP A 59 13.95 -2.77 2.58
C ASP A 59 15.39 -2.93 2.07
N ASN A 60 15.89 -4.16 2.04
CA ASN A 60 17.26 -4.48 1.62
C ASN A 60 17.55 -4.25 0.13
N CYS A 61 16.56 -3.81 -0.65
CA CYS A 61 16.65 -3.58 -2.08
C CYS A 61 16.08 -2.20 -2.44
N MET A 62 16.24 -1.21 -1.56
CA MET A 62 15.50 0.04 -1.61
C MET A 62 15.70 0.89 -2.88
N GLY A 63 16.77 0.67 -3.64
CA GLY A 63 17.01 1.32 -4.94
C GLY A 63 16.88 2.84 -4.87
N SER A 64 15.84 3.41 -5.48
CA SER A 64 15.53 4.84 -5.46
C SER A 64 15.10 5.41 -4.08
N GLY A 65 15.02 4.59 -3.03
CA GLY A 65 14.61 5.01 -1.70
C GLY A 65 13.12 5.30 -1.56
N THR A 66 12.29 4.77 -2.48
CA THR A 66 10.82 4.95 -2.46
C THR A 66 10.22 4.54 -1.11
N THR A 67 10.70 3.43 -0.55
CA THR A 67 10.25 2.89 0.75
C THR A 67 10.56 3.84 1.90
N GLY A 68 11.74 4.46 1.91
CA GLY A 68 12.12 5.45 2.92
C GLY A 68 11.24 6.70 2.89
N VAL A 69 10.96 7.22 1.69
CA VAL A 69 10.04 8.37 1.53
C VAL A 69 8.63 8.01 2.05
N ALA A 70 8.14 6.82 1.72
CA ALA A 70 6.84 6.35 2.19
C ALA A 70 6.79 6.17 3.72
N CYS A 71 7.86 5.66 4.33
CA CYS A 71 7.97 5.53 5.79
C CYS A 71 7.93 6.89 6.49
N LEU A 72 8.71 7.86 6.01
CA LEU A 72 8.70 9.23 6.58
C LEU A 72 7.31 9.86 6.54
N ARG A 73 6.61 9.75 5.40
CA ARG A 73 5.25 10.30 5.23
C ARG A 73 4.17 9.57 6.03
N SER A 74 4.41 8.32 6.39
CA SER A 74 3.50 7.51 7.20
C SER A 74 3.90 7.48 8.68
N GLY A 75 4.99 8.13 9.08
CA GLY A 75 5.45 8.13 10.47
C GLY A 75 6.03 6.80 10.93
N ARG A 76 6.70 6.05 10.04
CA ARG A 76 7.46 4.83 10.35
C ARG A 76 8.96 5.13 10.32
N ARG A 77 9.73 4.36 11.09
CA ARG A 77 11.20 4.34 10.98
C ARG A 77 11.58 3.46 9.79
N PHE A 78 12.73 3.73 9.18
CA PHE A 78 13.16 3.04 7.97
C PHE A 78 14.63 2.62 8.06
N MET A 79 14.92 1.44 7.52
CA MET A 79 16.27 0.94 7.23
C MET A 79 16.24 0.33 5.82
N GLY A 80 17.21 0.63 4.97
CA GLY A 80 17.26 0.07 3.62
C GLY A 80 18.66 -0.03 3.07
#